data_AF-A0AAW7ZEW7-F1
#
_entry.id   AF-A0AAW7ZEW7-F1
#
_cell.length_a   1.000
_cell.length_b   1.000
_cell.length_c   1.000
_cell.angle_alpha   90.00
_cell.angle_beta   90.00
_cell.angle_gamma   90.00
#
_symmetry.space_group_name_H-M   'P 1'
#
loop_
_entity.id
_entity.type
_entity.pdbx_description
1 polymer ?
#
loop_
_entity_poly.entity_id
_entity_poly.type
_entity_poly.pdbx_seq_one_letter_code
_entity_poly.pdbx_strand_id
1 'polypeptide(L)'
;MRFVTEMELREIYKTNPFVTYVLEPDTKITPGARQFLVDRRVALVQAEPQLGEVVEAKTDQSSQLEQQESWSTLRLRGSMDRIEATFFLTASELLHSGDAVLSEEVMALGRYFRNVRKAELERTAPCNIQFWGWTEEEIKKRSENLEEYVNTGQFDLGLEKGKELALLNHLRASLGEVEPAILETYWNEEKQSCSRQDLVNKINLIINIICMMMWECLGGEKWKR
;
A
#
# COMPACT_ATOMS: atom_id res chain seq x y z
N MET A 1 29.84 24.93 27.81
CA MET A 1 28.55 24.46 28.33
C MET A 1 27.37 25.12 27.63
N ARG A 2 26.89 24.46 26.58
CA ARG A 2 25.65 24.80 25.86
C ARG A 2 24.47 24.06 26.52
N PHE A 3 23.28 24.64 26.48
CA PHE A 3 22.08 24.00 27.00
C PHE A 3 21.11 23.66 25.86
N VAL A 4 20.67 22.40 25.78
CA VAL A 4 19.57 22.01 24.89
C VAL A 4 18.25 22.31 25.59
N THR A 5 17.45 23.14 24.93
CA THR A 5 16.12 23.54 25.38
C THR A 5 15.02 22.73 24.69
N GLU A 6 13.86 22.67 25.32
CA GLU A 6 12.69 22.00 24.75
C GLU A 6 12.28 22.60 23.40
N MET A 7 12.42 23.91 23.25
CA MET A 7 12.08 24.64 22.04
C MET A 7 12.92 24.16 20.85
N GLU A 8 14.23 24.01 21.03
CA GLU A 8 15.14 23.48 20.01
C GLU A 8 14.77 22.04 19.63
N LEU A 9 14.46 21.18 20.62
CA LEU A 9 14.02 19.81 20.35
C LEU A 9 12.68 19.76 19.60
N ARG A 10 11.75 20.67 19.91
CA ARG A 10 10.45 20.77 19.20
C ARG A 10 10.63 21.21 17.76
N GLU A 11 11.53 22.14 17.47
CA GLU A 11 11.82 22.59 16.11
C GLU A 11 12.45 21.50 15.27
N ILE A 12 13.42 20.77 15.85
CA ILE A 12 14.05 19.62 15.20
C ILE A 12 13.00 18.52 14.97
N TYR A 13 12.15 18.23 15.96
CA TYR A 13 11.14 17.17 15.88
C TYR A 13 9.99 17.51 14.91
N LYS A 14 9.65 18.79 14.76
CA LYS A 14 8.68 19.26 13.74
C LYS A 14 9.21 19.10 12.34
N THR A 15 10.50 19.38 12.14
CA THR A 15 11.15 19.26 10.83
C THR A 15 11.32 17.78 10.48
N ASN A 16 11.92 16.99 11.37
CA ASN A 16 12.10 15.54 11.24
C ASN A 16 11.83 14.84 12.58
N PRO A 17 10.78 14.00 12.70
CA PRO A 17 10.56 13.17 13.88
C PRO A 17 11.74 12.20 14.11
N PHE A 18 12.26 12.13 15.34
CA PHE A 18 13.38 11.26 15.71
C PHE A 18 13.04 10.39 16.92
N VAL A 19 13.56 9.16 16.95
CA VAL A 19 13.36 8.19 18.05
C VAL A 19 14.56 8.11 19.00
N THR A 20 15.71 8.65 18.60
CA THR A 20 16.91 8.73 19.43
C THR A 20 17.52 10.12 19.30
N TYR A 21 17.90 10.72 20.42
CA TYR A 21 18.61 11.98 20.48
C TYR A 21 19.99 11.76 21.11
N VAL A 22 21.05 12.02 20.34
CA VAL A 22 22.43 11.90 20.81
C VAL A 22 22.87 13.25 21.37
N LEU A 23 23.25 13.27 22.65
CA LEU A 23 23.72 14.47 23.32
C LEU A 23 25.23 14.63 23.08
N GLU A 24 25.62 15.74 22.47
CA GLU A 24 27.02 16.09 22.26
C GLU A 24 27.77 16.23 23.60
N PRO A 25 29.02 15.75 23.69
CA PRO A 25 29.82 15.90 24.90
C PRO A 25 30.13 17.40 25.13
N ASP A 26 29.86 17.89 26.34
CA ASP A 26 29.84 19.31 26.78
C ASP A 26 28.50 20.07 26.62
N THR A 27 27.41 19.37 26.28
CA THR A 27 26.06 19.97 26.25
C THR A 27 25.19 19.42 27.38
N LYS A 28 24.52 20.31 28.13
CA LYS A 28 23.57 19.94 29.18
C LYS A 28 22.14 20.04 28.69
N ILE A 29 21.27 19.12 29.10
CA ILE A 29 19.85 19.17 28.77
C ILE A 29 19.05 19.87 29.88
N THR A 30 18.14 20.75 29.50
CA THR A 30 17.20 21.36 30.45
C THR A 30 16.12 20.37 30.92
N PRO A 31 15.51 20.56 32.11
CA PRO A 31 14.44 19.69 32.58
C PRO A 31 13.25 19.57 31.61
N GLY A 32 12.85 20.68 30.98
CA GLY A 32 11.77 20.68 29.97
C GLY A 32 12.14 19.88 28.71
N ALA A 33 13.38 20.02 28.23
CA ALA A 33 13.88 19.22 27.11
C ALA A 33 13.89 17.72 27.41
N ARG A 34 14.29 17.33 28.63
CA ARG A 34 14.25 15.93 29.08
C ARG A 34 12.82 15.40 29.15
N GLN A 35 11.88 16.18 29.70
CA GLN A 35 10.48 15.78 29.77
C GLN A 35 9.88 15.58 28.37
N PHE A 36 10.18 16.47 27.43
CA PHE A 36 9.72 16.35 26.05
C PHE A 36 10.20 15.06 25.38
N LEU A 37 11.45 14.66 25.59
CA LEU A 37 11.98 13.39 25.07
C LEU A 37 11.24 12.18 25.68
N VAL A 38 10.94 12.21 26.98
CA VAL A 38 10.18 11.13 27.65
C VAL A 38 8.75 11.05 27.12
N ASP A 39 8.05 12.17 27.01
CA ASP A 39 6.66 12.22 26.53
C ASP A 39 6.54 11.70 25.10
N ARG A 40 7.58 11.91 24.28
CA ARG A 40 7.65 11.45 22.89
C ARG A 40 8.30 10.07 22.73
N ARG A 41 8.67 9.41 23.84
CA ARG A 41 9.38 8.11 23.87
C ARG A 41 10.68 8.10 23.06
N VAL A 42 11.41 9.21 23.09
CA VAL A 42 12.71 9.36 22.42
C VAL A 42 13.83 8.95 23.37
N ALA A 43 14.69 8.03 22.93
CA ALA A 43 15.84 7.56 23.69
C ALA A 43 16.97 8.61 23.71
N LEU A 44 17.45 8.98 24.90
CA LEU A 44 18.58 9.90 25.08
C LEU A 44 19.88 9.09 25.22
N VAL A 45 20.83 9.26 24.29
CA VAL A 45 22.15 8.60 24.31
C VAL A 45 23.24 9.65 24.55
N GLN A 46 24.13 9.41 25.51
CA GLN A 46 25.30 10.28 25.75
C GLN A 46 26.49 9.77 24.95
N ALA A 47 27.15 10.64 24.18
CA ALA A 47 28.39 10.29 23.52
C ALA A 47 29.53 10.25 24.55
N GLU A 48 30.08 9.05 24.83
CA GLU A 48 31.27 8.90 25.67
C GLU A 48 32.55 9.23 24.87
N PRO A 49 33.55 9.87 25.51
CA PRO A 49 34.80 10.22 24.84
C PRO A 49 35.78 9.04 24.87
N GLN A 50 36.21 8.55 23.70
CA GLN A 50 37.39 7.70 23.56
C GLN A 50 38.42 8.40 22.65
N LEU A 51 39.66 8.45 23.14
CA LEU A 51 40.80 9.21 22.62
C LEU A 51 41.55 8.46 21.49
N GLY A 52 41.76 9.10 20.32
CA GLY A 52 42.78 8.85 19.26
C GLY A 52 42.61 7.57 18.42
N GLU A 53 42.71 7.51 17.08
CA GLU A 53 43.35 8.33 16.04
C GLU A 53 42.50 8.35 14.75
N VAL A 54 42.67 9.40 13.94
CA VAL A 54 42.02 9.60 12.64
C VAL A 54 42.92 9.06 11.52
N VAL A 55 42.45 8.09 10.74
CA VAL A 55 42.80 7.94 9.31
C VAL A 55 41.60 7.41 8.51
N GLU A 56 41.08 8.29 7.67
CA GLU A 56 40.39 8.11 6.38
C GLU A 56 39.49 6.89 6.11
N ALA A 57 38.20 7.21 5.94
CA ALA A 57 37.30 6.76 4.88
C ALA A 57 37.61 5.41 4.22
N LYS A 58 37.00 4.33 4.75
CA LYS A 58 36.36 3.33 3.90
C LYS A 58 35.00 2.95 4.46
N THR A 59 34.02 3.24 3.61
CA THR A 59 32.65 2.76 3.60
C THR A 59 32.61 1.27 3.89
N ASP A 60 32.16 0.91 5.09
CA ASP A 60 31.57 -0.41 5.32
C ASP A 60 30.44 -0.28 6.34
N GLN A 61 29.46 0.54 5.96
CA GLN A 61 28.08 0.36 6.42
C GLN A 61 27.43 -0.73 5.56
N SER A 62 27.90 -1.96 5.73
CA SER A 62 27.14 -3.13 5.30
C SER A 62 27.02 -4.04 6.51
N SER A 63 25.79 -4.52 6.74
CA SER A 63 25.39 -5.41 7.83
C SER A 63 25.19 -4.77 9.21
N GLN A 64 24.12 -3.98 9.36
CA GLN A 64 23.13 -4.08 10.45
C GLN A 64 22.18 -2.87 10.43
N LEU A 65 21.39 -2.77 9.36
CA LEU A 65 20.11 -2.06 9.40
C LEU A 65 19.06 -3.14 9.21
N GLU A 66 18.66 -3.79 10.31
CA GLU A 66 17.32 -4.38 10.36
C GLU A 66 16.35 -3.22 10.15
N GLN A 67 15.87 -3.08 8.91
CA GLN A 67 14.94 -2.05 8.50
C GLN A 67 13.67 -2.18 9.36
N GLN A 68 13.55 -1.33 10.37
CA GLN A 68 12.27 -1.16 11.04
C GLN A 68 11.26 -0.71 9.97
N GLU A 69 10.30 -1.58 9.65
CA GLU A 69 9.31 -1.30 8.61
C GLU A 69 8.54 -0.02 8.94
N SER A 70 8.46 0.89 7.96
CA SER A 70 7.67 2.10 8.11
C SER A 70 6.20 1.75 8.37
N TRP A 71 5.51 2.56 9.18
CA TRP A 71 4.07 2.43 9.40
C TRP A 71 3.26 2.44 8.09
N SER A 72 3.73 3.17 7.08
CA SER A 72 3.11 3.16 5.74
C SER A 72 3.22 1.79 5.07
N THR A 73 4.39 1.14 5.13
CA THR A 73 4.61 -0.22 4.63
C THR A 73 3.74 -1.24 5.36
N LEU A 74 3.66 -1.16 6.69
CA LEU A 74 2.80 -2.04 7.49
C LEU A 74 1.32 -1.88 7.12
N ARG A 75 0.84 -0.63 6.98
CA ARG A 75 -0.54 -0.37 6.57
C ARG A 75 -0.83 -0.86 5.15
N LEU A 76 0.07 -0.64 4.20
CA LEU A 76 -0.05 -1.15 2.83
C LEU A 76 -0.21 -2.67 2.83
N ARG A 77 0.68 -3.38 3.54
CA ARG A 77 0.66 -4.84 3.60
C ARG A 77 -0.55 -5.39 4.34
N GLY A 78 -0.97 -4.75 5.42
CA GLY A 78 -2.22 -5.08 6.11
C GLY A 78 -3.46 -4.87 5.23
N SER A 79 -3.48 -3.78 4.45
CA SER A 79 -4.55 -3.52 3.47
C SER A 79 -4.58 -4.59 2.37
N MET A 80 -3.42 -4.92 1.79
CA MET A 80 -3.32 -5.98 0.79
C MET A 80 -3.76 -7.34 1.34
N ASP A 81 -3.36 -7.70 2.57
CA ASP A 81 -3.78 -8.95 3.21
C ASP A 81 -5.31 -9.01 3.41
N ARG A 82 -5.90 -7.90 3.89
CA ARG A 82 -7.35 -7.77 4.04
C ARG A 82 -8.08 -7.97 2.70
N ILE A 83 -7.56 -7.39 1.62
CA ILE A 83 -8.19 -7.50 0.29
C ILE A 83 -8.07 -8.91 -0.27
N GLU A 84 -6.95 -9.60 -0.04
CA GLU A 84 -6.81 -11.01 -0.39
C GLU A 84 -7.85 -11.87 0.33
N ALA A 85 -8.13 -11.59 1.61
CA ALA A 85 -9.23 -12.21 2.35
C ALA A 85 -10.61 -11.86 1.76
N THR A 86 -10.83 -10.62 1.33
CA THR A 86 -12.07 -10.21 0.65
C THR A 86 -12.27 -10.98 -0.66
N PHE A 87 -11.23 -11.24 -1.45
CA PHE A 87 -11.33 -12.10 -2.66
C PHE A 87 -11.87 -13.49 -2.31
N PHE A 88 -11.34 -14.13 -1.27
CA PHE A 88 -11.81 -15.45 -0.83
C PHE A 88 -13.25 -15.42 -0.36
N LEU A 89 -13.63 -14.41 0.44
CA LEU A 89 -15.00 -14.27 0.93
C LEU A 89 -15.98 -14.05 -0.24
N THR A 90 -15.67 -13.14 -1.15
CA THR A 90 -16.50 -12.86 -2.34
C THR A 90 -16.66 -14.12 -3.19
N ALA A 91 -15.57 -14.83 -3.50
CA ALA A 91 -15.66 -16.06 -4.28
C ALA A 91 -16.50 -17.15 -3.57
N SER A 92 -16.35 -17.31 -2.25
CA SER A 92 -17.15 -18.26 -1.47
C SER A 92 -18.63 -17.92 -1.51
N GLU A 93 -18.98 -16.64 -1.37
CA GLU A 93 -20.37 -16.19 -1.37
C GLU A 93 -21.03 -16.36 -2.75
N LEU A 94 -20.28 -16.07 -3.82
CA LEU A 94 -20.71 -16.30 -5.21
C LEU A 94 -20.93 -17.80 -5.51
N LEU A 95 -20.04 -18.65 -5.00
CA LEU A 95 -20.21 -20.10 -5.14
C LEU A 95 -21.48 -20.56 -4.40
N HIS A 96 -21.75 -20.01 -3.21
CA HIS A 96 -22.93 -20.33 -2.43
C HIS A 96 -24.24 -19.80 -3.05
N SER A 97 -24.19 -18.69 -3.80
CA SER A 97 -25.33 -18.20 -4.59
C SER A 97 -25.55 -18.97 -5.89
N GLY A 98 -24.64 -19.86 -6.27
CA GLY A 98 -24.75 -20.73 -7.44
C GLY A 98 -24.02 -20.22 -8.69
N ASP A 99 -23.37 -19.06 -8.63
CA ASP A 99 -22.56 -18.53 -9.74
C ASP A 99 -21.12 -19.05 -9.66
N ALA A 100 -20.97 -20.35 -9.92
CA ALA A 100 -19.67 -21.03 -9.88
C ALA A 100 -18.65 -20.46 -10.88
N VAL A 101 -19.14 -19.98 -12.04
CA VAL A 101 -18.28 -19.36 -13.06
C VAL A 101 -17.69 -18.06 -12.55
N LEU A 102 -18.52 -17.15 -12.04
CA LEU A 102 -18.05 -15.88 -11.49
C LEU A 102 -17.17 -16.08 -10.26
N SER A 103 -17.49 -17.07 -9.42
CA SER A 103 -16.64 -17.47 -8.29
C SER A 103 -15.22 -17.87 -8.74
N GLU A 104 -15.11 -18.72 -9.76
CA GLU A 104 -13.82 -19.15 -10.31
C GLU A 104 -13.03 -17.98 -10.91
N GLU A 105 -13.71 -17.07 -11.60
CA GLU A 105 -13.12 -15.86 -12.17
C GLU A 105 -12.58 -14.92 -11.08
N VAL A 106 -13.35 -14.67 -10.01
CA VAL A 106 -12.89 -13.90 -8.84
C VAL A 106 -11.69 -14.57 -8.17
N MET A 107 -11.70 -15.91 -8.04
CA MET A 107 -10.55 -16.65 -7.51
C MET A 107 -9.31 -16.53 -8.40
N ALA A 108 -9.47 -16.58 -9.72
CA ALA A 108 -8.38 -16.39 -10.66
C ALA A 108 -7.76 -14.99 -10.54
N LEU A 109 -8.60 -13.97 -10.40
CA LEU A 109 -8.15 -12.60 -10.19
C LEU A 109 -7.47 -12.42 -8.82
N GLY A 110 -7.99 -13.06 -7.77
CA GLY A 110 -7.38 -13.09 -6.43
C GLY A 110 -5.99 -13.73 -6.43
N ARG A 111 -5.78 -14.81 -7.20
CA ARG A 111 -4.43 -15.40 -7.39
C ARG A 111 -3.47 -14.41 -8.05
N TYR A 112 -3.94 -13.63 -9.02
CA TYR A 112 -3.11 -12.60 -9.62
C TYR A 112 -2.80 -11.47 -8.62
N PHE A 113 -3.78 -11.00 -7.86
CA PHE A 113 -3.56 -10.02 -6.79
C PHE A 113 -2.51 -10.49 -5.76
N ARG A 114 -2.55 -11.77 -5.37
CA ARG A 114 -1.53 -12.39 -4.51
C ARG A 114 -0.12 -12.31 -5.13
N ASN A 115 0.02 -12.48 -6.45
CA ASN A 115 1.30 -12.29 -7.13
C ASN A 115 1.77 -10.84 -7.08
N VAL A 116 0.87 -9.86 -7.21
CA VAL A 116 1.19 -8.43 -7.05
C VAL A 116 1.66 -8.15 -5.63
N ARG A 117 0.97 -8.67 -4.60
CA ARG A 117 1.38 -8.59 -3.20
C ARG A 117 2.78 -9.20 -2.98
N LYS A 118 3.03 -10.37 -3.56
CA LYS A 118 4.35 -11.03 -3.49
C LYS A 118 5.44 -10.16 -4.12
N ALA A 119 5.18 -9.55 -5.26
CA ALA A 119 6.11 -8.63 -5.93
C ALA A 119 6.37 -7.33 -5.13
N GLU A 120 5.38 -6.84 -4.38
CA GLU A 120 5.59 -5.78 -3.38
C GLU A 120 6.59 -6.22 -2.31
N LEU A 121 6.34 -7.38 -1.70
CA LEU A 121 7.14 -7.92 -0.59
C LEU A 121 8.59 -8.20 -1.01
N GLU A 122 8.78 -8.85 -2.16
CA GLU A 122 10.08 -9.25 -2.68
C GLU A 122 10.81 -8.12 -3.42
N ARG A 123 10.18 -6.94 -3.56
CA ARG A 123 10.72 -5.79 -4.31
C ARG A 123 11.08 -6.14 -5.76
N THR A 124 10.27 -7.00 -6.37
CA THR A 124 10.39 -7.42 -7.77
C THR A 124 9.27 -6.81 -8.61
N ALA A 125 9.40 -6.87 -9.94
CA ALA A 125 8.34 -6.45 -10.84
C ALA A 125 7.19 -7.48 -10.84
N PRO A 126 5.92 -7.06 -10.77
CA PRO A 126 4.79 -7.97 -10.87
C PRO A 126 4.69 -8.56 -12.28
N CYS A 127 4.30 -9.84 -12.36
CA CYS A 127 4.05 -10.50 -13.63
C CYS A 127 2.95 -9.79 -14.43
N ASN A 128 2.96 -9.97 -15.75
CA ASN A 128 1.85 -9.49 -16.57
C ASN A 128 0.60 -10.34 -16.33
N ILE A 129 -0.56 -9.68 -16.29
CA ILE A 129 -1.84 -10.38 -16.24
C ILE A 129 -2.26 -10.81 -17.65
N GLN A 130 -2.74 -12.05 -17.74
CA GLN A 130 -3.61 -12.49 -18.83
C GLN A 130 -4.91 -12.97 -18.19
N PHE A 131 -6.02 -12.30 -18.54
CA PHE A 131 -7.33 -12.59 -17.97
C PHE A 131 -8.37 -12.67 -19.10
N TRP A 132 -9.21 -13.70 -19.09
CA TRP A 132 -10.10 -14.04 -20.21
C TRP A 132 -9.39 -14.11 -21.59
N GLY A 133 -8.12 -14.52 -21.59
CA GLY A 133 -7.29 -14.58 -22.80
C GLY A 133 -6.79 -13.23 -23.32
N TRP A 134 -7.05 -12.13 -22.62
CA TRP A 134 -6.66 -10.79 -23.03
C TRP A 134 -5.35 -10.32 -22.40
N THR A 135 -4.62 -9.48 -23.12
CA THR A 135 -3.45 -8.76 -22.58
C THR A 135 -3.84 -7.54 -21.74
N GLU A 136 -2.86 -6.91 -21.09
CA GLU A 136 -3.10 -5.71 -20.28
C GLU A 136 -3.62 -4.53 -21.10
N GLU A 137 -3.07 -4.34 -22.30
CA GLU A 137 -3.48 -3.29 -23.24
C GLU A 137 -4.92 -3.52 -23.69
N GLU A 138 -5.27 -4.77 -23.95
CA GLU A 138 -6.58 -5.21 -24.36
C GLU A 138 -7.63 -5.03 -23.26
N ILE A 139 -7.28 -5.32 -22.01
CA ILE A 139 -8.12 -5.06 -20.83
C ILE A 139 -8.37 -3.57 -20.71
N LYS A 140 -7.31 -2.74 -20.74
CA LYS A 140 -7.42 -1.27 -20.64
C LYS A 140 -8.39 -0.72 -21.66
N LYS A 141 -8.19 -1.08 -22.93
CA LYS A 141 -9.02 -0.61 -24.04
C LYS A 141 -10.50 -1.00 -23.89
N ARG A 142 -10.79 -2.22 -23.43
CA ARG A 142 -12.18 -2.69 -23.23
C ARG A 142 -12.84 -2.04 -22.03
N SER A 143 -12.05 -1.67 -21.02
CA SER A 143 -12.53 -0.97 -19.83
C SER A 143 -12.63 0.55 -19.96
N GLU A 144 -12.23 1.12 -21.10
CA GLU A 144 -12.38 2.56 -21.36
C GLU A 144 -13.84 2.97 -21.15
N ASN A 145 -14.07 3.90 -20.21
CA ASN A 145 -15.37 4.45 -19.79
C ASN A 145 -16.22 3.61 -18.80
N LEU A 146 -15.78 2.41 -18.38
CA LEU A 146 -16.53 1.63 -17.39
C LEU A 146 -16.47 2.23 -15.98
N GLU A 147 -15.37 2.89 -15.61
CA GLU A 147 -15.23 3.51 -14.28
C GLU A 147 -16.26 4.61 -14.04
N GLU A 148 -16.53 5.46 -15.05
CA GLU A 148 -17.53 6.52 -14.93
C GLU A 148 -18.92 5.95 -14.70
N TYR A 149 -19.26 4.87 -15.40
CA TYR A 149 -20.52 4.17 -15.24
C TYR A 149 -20.66 3.58 -13.82
N VAL A 150 -19.62 2.89 -13.33
CA VAL A 150 -19.66 2.24 -12.00
C VAL A 150 -19.72 3.26 -10.86
N ASN A 151 -19.13 4.45 -11.03
CA ASN A 151 -19.15 5.52 -10.03
C ASN A 151 -20.52 6.21 -9.88
N THR A 152 -21.45 6.05 -10.81
CA THR A 152 -22.81 6.60 -10.67
C THR A 152 -23.63 5.94 -9.57
N GLY A 153 -23.23 4.75 -9.09
CA GLY A 153 -23.73 4.12 -7.86
C GLY A 153 -25.21 3.72 -7.86
N GLN A 154 -25.93 3.94 -8.97
CA GLN A 154 -27.33 3.57 -9.12
C GLN A 154 -27.45 2.16 -9.68
N PHE A 155 -27.26 1.18 -8.81
CA PHE A 155 -27.52 -0.21 -9.13
C PHE A 155 -28.86 -0.63 -8.54
N ASP A 156 -29.74 -1.19 -9.36
CA ASP A 156 -30.95 -1.82 -8.86
C ASP A 156 -30.58 -3.18 -8.25
N LEU A 157 -30.52 -3.23 -6.92
CA LEU A 157 -30.24 -4.46 -6.17
C LEU A 157 -31.41 -5.47 -6.23
N GLY A 158 -32.55 -5.08 -6.79
CA GLY A 158 -33.69 -5.97 -7.06
C GLY A 158 -33.52 -6.84 -8.31
N LEU A 159 -32.44 -6.67 -9.08
CA LEU A 159 -32.12 -7.52 -10.23
C LEU A 159 -31.73 -8.94 -9.79
N GLU A 160 -31.90 -9.91 -10.70
CA GLU A 160 -31.55 -11.33 -10.49
C GLU A 160 -30.10 -11.51 -9.98
N LYS A 161 -29.18 -10.62 -10.40
CA LYS A 161 -27.76 -10.60 -10.00
C LYS A 161 -27.38 -9.49 -9.00
N GLY A 162 -28.35 -8.96 -8.26
CA GLY A 162 -28.13 -7.84 -7.33
C GLY A 162 -27.11 -8.14 -6.22
N LYS A 163 -27.08 -9.39 -5.73
CA LYS A 163 -26.15 -9.82 -4.68
C LYS A 163 -24.72 -9.94 -5.23
N GLU A 164 -24.55 -10.56 -6.39
CA GLU A 164 -23.29 -10.71 -7.11
C GLU A 164 -22.66 -9.33 -7.35
N LEU A 165 -23.48 -8.40 -7.85
CA LEU A 165 -23.07 -7.02 -8.10
C LEU A 165 -22.62 -6.29 -6.83
N ALA A 166 -23.36 -6.46 -5.72
CA ALA A 166 -22.97 -5.88 -4.43
C ALA A 166 -21.62 -6.42 -3.94
N LEU A 167 -21.39 -7.72 -4.06
CA LEU A 167 -20.13 -8.37 -3.68
C LEU A 167 -18.95 -7.87 -4.54
N LEU A 168 -19.14 -7.77 -5.85
CA LEU A 168 -18.12 -7.25 -6.76
C LEU A 168 -17.82 -5.77 -6.49
N ASN A 169 -18.85 -4.95 -6.24
CA ASN A 169 -18.63 -3.54 -5.91
C ASN A 169 -17.92 -3.37 -4.56
N HIS A 170 -18.22 -4.20 -3.56
CA HIS A 170 -17.49 -4.20 -2.29
C HIS A 170 -16.00 -4.50 -2.50
N LEU A 171 -15.69 -5.48 -3.33
CA LEU A 171 -14.32 -5.84 -3.68
C LEU A 171 -13.61 -4.71 -4.45
N ARG A 172 -14.27 -4.13 -5.46
CA ARG A 172 -13.76 -2.98 -6.23
C ARG A 172 -13.45 -1.78 -5.32
N ALA A 173 -14.38 -1.41 -4.44
CA ALA A 173 -14.20 -0.30 -3.52
C ALA A 173 -13.05 -0.57 -2.53
N SER A 174 -12.95 -1.80 -2.02
CA SER A 174 -11.86 -2.20 -1.13
C SER A 174 -10.49 -2.11 -1.82
N LEU A 175 -10.39 -2.48 -3.10
CA LEU A 175 -9.16 -2.35 -3.89
C LEU A 175 -8.74 -0.89 -4.12
N GLY A 176 -9.69 0.03 -4.18
CA GLY A 176 -9.42 1.46 -4.31
C GLY A 176 -8.61 2.06 -3.16
N GLU A 177 -8.56 1.39 -2.00
CA GLU A 177 -7.73 1.81 -0.87
C GLU A 177 -6.23 1.50 -1.06
N VAL A 178 -5.88 0.60 -1.99
CA VAL A 178 -4.49 0.15 -2.18
C VAL A 178 -3.65 1.19 -2.89
N GLU A 179 -4.18 1.86 -3.91
CA GLU A 179 -3.41 2.88 -4.66
C GLU A 179 -2.92 4.00 -3.73
N PRO A 180 -3.77 4.67 -2.93
CA PRO A 180 -3.29 5.67 -1.97
C PRO A 180 -2.24 5.13 -1.00
N ALA A 181 -2.40 3.88 -0.53
CA ALA A 181 -1.43 3.25 0.37
C ALA A 181 -0.07 2.96 -0.31
N ILE A 182 -0.09 2.60 -1.60
CA ILE A 182 1.13 2.46 -2.41
C ILE A 182 1.80 3.82 -2.57
N LEU A 183 1.04 4.84 -2.97
CA LEU A 183 1.57 6.20 -3.14
C LEU A 183 2.21 6.68 -1.83
N GLU A 184 1.52 6.59 -0.70
CA GLU A 184 2.07 7.01 0.59
C GLU A 184 3.33 6.24 1.02
N THR A 185 3.51 5.01 0.54
CA THR A 185 4.70 4.19 0.85
C THR A 185 5.87 4.47 -0.09
N TYR A 186 5.60 4.81 -1.35
CA TYR A 186 6.56 4.78 -2.45
C TYR A 186 6.71 6.11 -3.21
N TRP A 187 6.02 7.16 -2.77
CA TRP A 187 6.09 8.50 -3.35
C TRP A 187 7.48 9.10 -3.17
N ASN A 188 7.99 9.68 -4.26
CA ASN A 188 9.21 10.46 -4.25
C ASN A 188 8.87 11.93 -4.51
N GLU A 189 9.05 12.77 -3.49
CA GLU A 189 8.71 14.20 -3.56
C GLU A 189 9.57 14.97 -4.57
N GLU A 190 10.84 14.61 -4.75
CA GLU A 190 11.72 15.29 -5.70
C GLU A 190 11.32 15.02 -7.14
N LYS A 191 10.93 13.77 -7.43
CA LYS A 191 10.55 13.32 -8.78
C LYS A 191 9.06 13.44 -9.05
N GLN A 192 8.26 13.87 -8.07
CA GLN A 192 6.78 13.93 -8.12
C GLN A 192 6.18 12.65 -8.75
N SER A 193 6.70 11.49 -8.35
CA SER A 193 6.33 10.20 -8.94
C SER A 193 6.46 9.05 -7.96
N CYS A 194 5.67 8.00 -8.19
CA CYS A 194 5.70 6.78 -7.41
C CYS A 194 6.82 5.85 -7.92
N SER A 195 7.73 5.46 -7.02
CA SER A 195 8.80 4.50 -7.35
C SER A 195 8.27 3.10 -7.70
N ARG A 196 7.06 2.77 -7.24
CA ARG A 196 6.33 1.53 -7.54
C ARG A 196 5.07 1.77 -8.36
N GLN A 197 5.17 2.59 -9.41
CA GLN A 197 4.07 2.83 -10.35
C GLN A 197 3.60 1.54 -11.05
N ASP A 198 4.49 0.55 -11.18
CA ASP A 198 4.16 -0.79 -11.65
C ASP A 198 3.02 -1.43 -10.84
N LEU A 199 3.06 -1.33 -9.51
CA LEU A 199 2.03 -1.86 -8.62
C LEU A 199 0.70 -1.13 -8.82
N VAL A 200 0.72 0.21 -8.84
CA VAL A 200 -0.49 1.04 -9.08
C VAL A 200 -1.16 0.61 -10.39
N ASN A 201 -0.38 0.48 -11.46
CA ASN A 201 -0.89 0.08 -12.76
C ASN A 201 -1.54 -1.33 -12.72
N LYS A 202 -0.97 -2.28 -11.96
CA LYS A 202 -1.58 -3.61 -11.82
C LYS A 202 -2.85 -3.60 -10.97
N ILE A 203 -2.92 -2.78 -9.91
CA ILE A 203 -4.14 -2.61 -9.12
C ILE A 203 -5.27 -2.05 -10.01
N ASN A 204 -4.97 -1.06 -10.84
CA ASN A 204 -5.97 -0.46 -11.74
C ASN A 204 -6.45 -1.46 -12.81
N LEU A 205 -5.58 -2.34 -13.31
CA LEU A 205 -6.00 -3.45 -14.17
C LEU A 205 -6.96 -4.42 -13.46
N ILE A 206 -6.73 -4.73 -12.18
CA ILE A 206 -7.61 -5.60 -11.39
C ILE A 206 -8.98 -4.91 -11.19
N ILE A 207 -8.99 -3.63 -10.85
CA ILE A 207 -10.21 -2.82 -10.71
C ILE A 207 -10.99 -2.82 -12.02
N ASN A 208 -10.33 -2.60 -13.16
CA ASN A 208 -10.96 -2.63 -14.48
C ASN A 208 -11.60 -3.98 -14.79
N ILE A 209 -10.96 -5.09 -14.44
CA ILE A 209 -11.54 -6.43 -14.60
C ILE A 209 -12.80 -6.58 -13.75
N ILE A 210 -12.78 -6.11 -12.50
CA ILE A 210 -13.98 -6.17 -11.64
C ILE A 210 -15.11 -5.31 -12.23
N CYS A 211 -14.80 -4.12 -12.74
CA CYS A 211 -15.79 -3.28 -13.43
C CYS A 211 -16.39 -4.00 -14.66
N MET A 212 -15.59 -4.74 -15.42
CA MET A 212 -16.09 -5.59 -16.52
C MET A 212 -16.99 -6.73 -16.02
N MET A 213 -16.65 -7.40 -14.91
CA MET A 213 -17.51 -8.43 -14.29
C MET A 213 -18.85 -7.85 -13.82
N MET A 214 -18.82 -6.65 -13.23
CA MET A 214 -20.02 -5.93 -12.81
C MET A 214 -20.91 -5.58 -14.01
N TRP A 215 -20.31 -5.15 -15.12
CA TRP A 215 -21.03 -4.89 -16.37
C TRP A 215 -21.73 -6.14 -16.93
N GLU A 216 -21.07 -7.30 -16.91
CA GLU A 216 -21.71 -8.57 -17.29
C GLU A 216 -22.89 -8.93 -16.37
N CYS A 217 -22.80 -8.63 -15.07
CA CYS A 217 -23.90 -8.86 -14.12
C CYS A 217 -25.12 -7.97 -14.38
N LEU A 218 -24.93 -6.78 -14.93
CA LEU A 218 -26.00 -5.84 -15.27
C LEU A 218 -26.72 -6.17 -16.59
N GLY A 219 -26.34 -7.27 -17.25
CA GLY A 219 -26.91 -7.67 -18.54
C GLY A 219 -26.32 -6.92 -19.73
N GLY A 220 -25.14 -6.30 -19.56
CA GLY A 220 -24.35 -5.77 -20.66
C GLY A 220 -23.94 -6.87 -21.66
N GLU A 221 -23.49 -6.47 -22.85
CA GLU A 221 -22.98 -7.44 -23.84
C GLU A 221 -21.90 -8.33 -23.21
N LYS A 222 -22.12 -9.65 -23.26
CA LYS A 222 -21.09 -10.62 -22.88
C LYS A 222 -19.93 -10.48 -23.85
N TRP A 223 -18.75 -10.20 -23.33
CA TRP A 223 -17.55 -10.12 -24.17
C TRP A 223 -17.28 -11.50 -24.76
N LYS A 224 -16.90 -11.58 -26.04
CA LYS A 224 -16.49 -12.85 -26.65
C LYS A 224 -15.19 -13.30 -25.97
N ARG A 225 -15.32 -14.35 -25.16
CA ARG A 225 -14.25 -15.06 -24.47
C ARG A 225 -13.50 -15.98 -25.43
#